data_AF-A0A8X7QID0-F1
#
_entry.id   AF-A0A8X7QID0-F1
#
_cell.length_a   1.000
_cell.length_b   1.000
_cell.length_c   1.000
_cell.angle_alpha   90.00
_cell.angle_beta   90.00
_cell.angle_gamma   90.00
#
_symmetry.space_group_name_H-M   'P 1'
#
loop_
_entity.id
_entity.type
_entity.pdbx_description
1 polymer ?
#
loop_
_entity_poly.entity_id
_entity_poly.type
_entity_poly.pdbx_seq_one_letter_code
_entity_poly.pdbx_strand_id
1 'polypeptide(L)'
;MVDAAPEKEEGFKLVLLVTDDSTEVAKFLIFDNIAYPFLNKTADEFAEEVAEDDDSVLPRTLNDLIGKTLLFKMSVTSKNLKSRKSTFIVDIVTDDEVIIEQFLTQNLSKDATISYADDASQCSIMKNGNDKRLGVMDDGVVNKRRH
;
A
#
# COMPACT_ATOMS: atom_id res chain seq x y z
N MET A 1 20.77 -43.99 23.57
CA MET A 1 20.50 -43.06 22.45
C MET A 1 19.62 -41.98 23.02
N VAL A 2 20.16 -40.79 23.23
CA VAL A 2 19.37 -39.62 23.63
C VAL A 2 18.91 -38.96 22.34
N ASP A 3 17.63 -39.08 22.03
CA ASP A 3 17.01 -38.21 21.03
C ASP A 3 16.99 -36.81 21.62
N ALA A 4 17.86 -35.93 21.11
CA ALA A 4 17.71 -34.51 21.32
C ALA A 4 16.39 -34.10 20.65
N ALA A 5 15.48 -33.50 21.42
CA ALA A 5 14.29 -32.87 20.86
C ALA A 5 14.74 -31.84 19.81
N PRO A 6 14.01 -31.69 18.69
CA PRO A 6 14.34 -30.65 17.72
C PRO A 6 14.33 -29.29 18.44
N GLU A 7 15.43 -28.54 18.34
CA GLU A 7 15.47 -27.17 18.82
C GLU A 7 14.36 -26.40 18.11
N LYS A 8 13.51 -25.74 18.89
CA LYS A 8 12.41 -24.94 18.37
C LYS A 8 13.02 -23.72 17.71
N GLU A 9 13.03 -23.66 16.38
CA GLU A 9 13.40 -22.44 15.66
C GLU A 9 12.31 -21.39 15.92
N GLU A 10 12.65 -20.32 16.65
CA GLU A 10 11.77 -19.16 16.75
C GLU A 10 11.77 -18.39 15.42
N GLY A 11 10.61 -17.83 15.08
CA GLY A 11 10.42 -17.05 13.87
C GLY A 11 9.56 -15.81 14.15
N PHE A 12 9.89 -14.72 13.48
CA PHE A 12 9.16 -13.47 13.53
C PHE A 12 7.83 -13.56 12.80
N LYS A 13 6.79 -13.15 13.53
CA LYS A 13 5.50 -12.74 12.97
C LYS A 13 5.06 -11.47 13.68
N LEU A 14 5.64 -10.34 13.28
CA LEU A 14 5.35 -9.06 13.89
C LEU A 14 4.09 -8.46 13.25
N VAL A 15 3.15 -8.03 14.08
CA VAL A 15 1.91 -7.36 13.66
C VAL A 15 1.95 -5.92 14.15
N LEU A 16 2.14 -4.97 13.23
CA LEU A 16 2.14 -3.55 13.55
C LEU A 16 0.77 -2.95 13.18
N LEU A 17 0.19 -2.20 14.12
CA LEU A 17 -0.99 -1.38 13.87
C LEU A 17 -0.50 0.03 13.52
N VAL A 18 -0.71 0.44 12.27
CA VAL A 18 -0.24 1.72 11.74
C VAL A 18 -1.44 2.62 11.48
N THR A 19 -1.38 3.83 12.01
CA THR A 19 -2.32 4.92 11.74
C THR A 19 -1.58 6.07 11.08
N ASP A 20 -2.28 6.76 10.18
CA ASP A 20 -1.83 8.03 9.60
C ASP A 20 -2.70 9.16 10.18
N ASP A 21 -2.70 10.34 9.57
CA ASP A 21 -3.60 11.47 9.88
C ASP A 21 -5.10 11.15 9.69
N SER A 22 -5.42 9.93 9.27
CA SER A 22 -6.78 9.40 9.18
C SER A 22 -7.19 8.64 10.46
N THR A 23 -8.49 8.37 10.62
CA THR A 23 -9.00 7.53 11.71
C THR A 23 -8.88 6.02 11.44
N GLU A 24 -8.32 5.62 10.30
CA GLU A 24 -8.23 4.23 9.88
C GLU A 24 -6.94 3.58 10.38
N VAL A 25 -7.04 2.31 10.79
CA VAL A 25 -5.90 1.52 11.27
C VAL A 25 -5.56 0.46 10.23
N ALA A 26 -4.34 0.49 9.71
CA ALA A 26 -3.81 -0.55 8.85
C ALA A 26 -3.03 -1.59 9.68
N LYS A 27 -3.11 -2.86 9.27
CA LYS A 27 -2.33 -3.95 9.88
C LYS A 27 -1.18 -4.34 8.97
N PHE A 28 0.05 -4.16 9.43
CA PHE A 28 1.24 -4.59 8.71
C PHE A 28 1.77 -5.87 9.33
N LEU A 29 2.12 -6.83 8.47
CA LEU A 29 2.68 -8.11 8.85
C LEU A 29 4.11 -8.20 8.34
N ILE A 30 5.04 -8.41 9.26
CA ILE A 30 6.48 -8.49 8.99
C ILE A 30 6.96 -9.88 9.39
N PHE A 31 7.66 -10.55 8.47
CA PHE A 31 8.24 -11.88 8.65
C PHE A 31 9.77 -11.81 8.74
N ASP A 32 10.40 -12.93 9.07
CA ASP A 32 11.84 -13.08 9.34
C ASP A 32 12.77 -12.33 8.39
N ASN A 33 12.54 -12.48 7.09
CA ASN A 33 13.38 -11.88 6.05
C ASN A 33 13.43 -10.35 6.11
N ILE A 34 12.42 -9.73 6.71
CA ILE A 34 12.32 -8.27 6.91
C ILE A 34 12.57 -7.90 8.37
N ALA A 35 12.05 -8.68 9.32
CA ALA A 35 12.15 -8.38 10.75
C ALA A 35 13.59 -8.42 11.26
N TYR A 36 14.37 -9.43 10.87
CA TYR A 36 15.77 -9.55 11.30
C TYR A 36 16.62 -8.32 10.91
N PRO A 37 16.69 -7.90 9.63
CA PRO A 37 17.47 -6.71 9.27
C PRO A 37 16.86 -5.41 9.82
N PHE A 38 15.55 -5.38 10.05
CA PHE A 38 14.87 -4.19 10.57
C PHE A 38 15.09 -3.97 12.06
N LEU A 39 15.01 -5.04 12.86
CA LEU A 39 15.24 -4.99 14.31
C LEU A 39 16.72 -5.17 14.68
N ASN A 40 17.53 -5.64 13.72
CA ASN A 40 18.92 -6.02 13.91
C ASN A 40 19.10 -6.99 15.11
N LYS A 41 18.20 -7.96 15.22
CA LYS A 41 18.11 -8.93 16.32
C LYS A 41 17.45 -10.22 15.84
N THR A 42 17.93 -11.37 16.31
CA THR A 42 17.33 -12.69 15.95
C THR A 42 15.99 -12.89 16.64
N ALA A 43 15.18 -13.83 16.14
CA ALA A 43 13.89 -14.16 16.76
C ALA A 43 14.08 -14.73 18.18
N ASP A 44 15.12 -15.53 18.40
CA ASP A 44 15.46 -16.08 19.72
C ASP A 44 15.83 -14.98 20.71
N GLU A 45 16.76 -14.09 20.34
CA GLU A 45 17.17 -12.95 21.19
C GLU A 45 15.99 -12.03 21.52
N PHE A 46 15.08 -11.83 20.55
CA PHE A 46 13.88 -11.04 20.76
C PHE A 46 12.86 -11.76 21.65
N ALA A 47 12.71 -13.08 21.52
CA ALA A 47 11.82 -13.86 22.36
C ALA A 47 12.31 -13.91 23.81
N GLU A 48 13.61 -14.01 24.03
CA GLU A 48 14.23 -13.90 25.36
C GLU A 48 13.94 -12.53 25.99
N GLU A 49 14.13 -11.44 25.25
CA GLU A 49 13.82 -10.09 25.71
C GLU A 49 12.34 -9.93 26.10
N VAL A 50 11.42 -10.48 25.31
CA VAL A 50 9.98 -10.48 25.62
C VAL A 50 9.68 -11.31 26.88
N ALA A 51 10.39 -12.41 27.10
CA ALA A 51 10.16 -13.32 28.23
C ALA A 51 10.77 -12.82 29.55
N GLU A 52 11.77 -11.94 29.50
CA GLU A 52 12.41 -11.35 30.68
C GLU A 52 11.53 -10.29 31.36
N ASP A 53 10.74 -9.55 30.58
CA ASP A 53 9.89 -8.46 31.05
C ASP A 53 8.42 -8.90 31.22
N ASP A 54 7.61 -8.10 31.92
CA ASP A 54 6.15 -8.33 32.06
C ASP A 54 5.46 -8.12 30.70
N ASP A 55 4.39 -8.88 30.40
CA ASP A 55 3.60 -8.78 29.16
C ASP A 55 3.10 -7.36 28.84
N SER A 56 3.02 -6.49 29.86
CA SER A 56 2.64 -5.08 29.73
C SER A 56 3.77 -4.14 29.30
N VAL A 57 5.02 -4.61 29.32
CA VAL A 57 6.21 -3.85 28.96
C VAL A 57 6.53 -4.08 27.50
N LEU A 58 6.72 -2.98 26.76
CA LEU A 58 7.16 -3.05 25.38
C LEU A 58 8.64 -3.43 25.35
N PRO A 59 9.06 -4.48 24.59
CA PRO A 59 10.46 -4.82 24.42
C PRO A 59 11.26 -3.60 23.96
N ARG A 60 12.46 -3.41 24.53
CA ARG A 60 13.39 -2.32 24.20
C ARG A 60 13.60 -2.19 22.70
N THR A 61 13.76 -3.32 22.01
CA THR A 61 13.92 -3.37 20.55
C THR A 61 12.77 -2.70 19.80
N LEU A 62 11.53 -2.82 20.28
CA LEU A 62 10.38 -2.11 19.71
C LEU A 62 10.25 -0.67 20.25
N ASN A 63 10.64 -0.45 21.50
CA ASN A 63 10.63 0.88 22.10
C ASN A 63 11.57 1.85 21.39
N ASP A 64 12.71 1.37 20.90
CA ASP A 64 13.68 2.15 20.12
C ASP A 64 13.15 2.60 18.76
N LEU A 65 12.03 2.04 18.30
CA LEU A 65 11.34 2.47 17.08
C LEU A 65 10.43 3.68 17.32
N ILE A 66 10.11 4.00 18.57
CA ILE A 66 9.23 5.13 18.91
C ILE A 66 9.91 6.45 18.51
N GLY A 67 9.18 7.27 17.75
CA GLY A 67 9.68 8.57 17.27
C GLY A 67 10.53 8.48 16.01
N LYS A 68 10.82 7.28 15.49
CA LYS A 68 11.48 7.11 14.19
C LYS A 68 10.48 7.29 13.05
N THR A 69 10.93 7.91 11.96
CA THR A 69 10.21 7.92 10.68
C THR A 69 10.62 6.69 9.88
N LEU A 70 9.64 5.89 9.45
CA LEU A 70 9.86 4.65 8.72
C LEU A 70 9.12 4.70 7.38
N LEU A 71 9.76 4.19 6.33
CA LEU A 71 9.15 3.98 5.02
C LEU A 71 8.92 2.50 4.79
N PHE A 72 7.67 2.14 4.46
CA PHE A 72 7.27 0.76 4.18
C PHE A 72 6.87 0.59 2.71
N LYS A 73 7.40 -0.47 2.08
CA LYS A 73 6.82 -1.03 0.86
C LYS A 73 5.99 -2.24 1.24
N MET A 74 4.74 -2.28 0.78
CA MET A 74 3.83 -3.38 1.04
C MET A 74 3.19 -3.92 -0.23
N SER A 75 2.87 -5.21 -0.20
CA SER A 75 2.13 -5.88 -1.26
C SER A 75 0.63 -5.78 -1.02
N VAL A 76 -0.09 -5.29 -2.04
CA VAL A 76 -1.56 -5.22 -2.06
C VAL A 76 -2.10 -6.36 -2.92
N THR A 77 -2.87 -7.26 -2.30
CA THR A 77 -3.55 -8.35 -3.02
C THR A 77 -5.05 -8.04 -3.22
N SER A 78 -5.72 -8.80 -4.08
CA SER A 78 -7.17 -8.66 -4.30
C SER A 78 -8.01 -8.85 -3.03
N LYS A 79 -7.50 -9.58 -2.03
CA LYS A 79 -8.14 -9.72 -0.71
C LYS A 79 -8.04 -8.41 0.08
N ASN A 80 -6.95 -7.66 -0.06
CA ASN A 80 -6.76 -6.39 0.62
C ASN A 80 -7.76 -5.32 0.16
N LEU A 81 -8.15 -5.35 -1.12
CA LEU A 81 -9.11 -4.39 -1.70
C LEU A 81 -10.56 -4.63 -1.28
N LYS A 82 -10.90 -5.86 -0.87
CA LYS A 82 -12.28 -6.28 -0.56
C LYS A 82 -12.68 -6.05 0.90
N SER A 83 -11.72 -5.71 1.77
CA SER A 83 -11.95 -5.57 3.20
C SER A 83 -11.25 -4.33 3.74
N ARG A 84 -11.98 -3.51 4.52
CA ARG A 84 -11.39 -2.39 5.25
C ARG A 84 -10.44 -2.81 6.36
N LYS A 85 -10.56 -4.05 6.86
CA LYS A 85 -9.67 -4.59 7.92
C LYS A 85 -8.56 -5.45 7.33
N SER A 86 -8.04 -5.04 6.17
CA SER A 86 -7.06 -5.81 5.43
C SER A 86 -5.69 -5.79 6.13
N THR A 87 -4.96 -6.91 6.00
CA THR A 87 -3.61 -7.08 6.53
C THR A 87 -2.62 -7.07 5.38
N PHE A 88 -1.66 -6.16 5.42
CA PHE A 88 -0.68 -5.95 4.37
C PHE A 88 0.62 -6.64 4.74
N ILE A 89 1.18 -7.41 3.82
CA ILE A 89 2.51 -8.00 3.99
C ILE A 89 3.52 -6.93 3.61
N VAL A 90 4.47 -6.68 4.50
CA VAL A 90 5.57 -5.74 4.25
C VAL A 90 6.65 -6.47 3.48
N ASP A 91 7.05 -5.89 2.35
CA ASP A 91 8.11 -6.42 1.50
C ASP A 91 9.46 -5.74 1.79
N ILE A 92 9.44 -4.46 2.22
CA ILE A 92 10.62 -3.67 2.56
C ILE A 92 10.26 -2.68 3.66
N VAL A 93 11.17 -2.47 4.59
CA VAL A 93 11.15 -1.37 5.56
C VAL A 93 12.51 -0.68 5.55
N THR A 94 12.52 0.64 5.69
CA THR A 94 13.74 1.43 5.83
C THR A 94 13.52 2.63 6.73
N ASP A 95 14.54 2.97 7.52
CA ASP A 95 14.67 4.19 8.31
C ASP A 95 15.76 5.12 7.77
N ASP A 96 16.23 4.89 6.53
CA ASP A 96 17.25 5.71 5.87
C ASP A 96 16.67 7.08 5.48
N GLU A 97 17.17 8.13 6.13
CA GLU A 97 16.70 9.50 5.96
C GLU A 97 16.81 9.97 4.50
N VAL A 98 17.87 9.61 3.78
CA VAL A 98 18.08 10.02 2.38
C VAL A 98 17.03 9.37 1.46
N ILE A 99 16.76 8.08 1.67
CA ILE A 99 15.72 7.37 0.90
C ILE A 99 14.34 7.95 1.21
N ILE A 100 14.06 8.23 2.48
CA ILE A 100 12.78 8.82 2.93
C ILE A 100 12.59 10.21 2.32
N GLU A 101 13.57 11.10 2.43
CA GLU A 101 13.53 12.45 1.85
C GLU A 101 13.34 12.41 0.33
N GLN A 102 14.06 11.51 -0.35
CA GLN A 102 13.92 11.33 -1.79
C GLN A 102 12.50 10.87 -2.16
N PHE A 103 11.93 9.92 -1.40
CA PHE A 103 10.57 9.45 -1.59
C PHE A 103 9.56 10.60 -1.39
N LEU A 104 9.67 11.37 -0.31
CA LEU A 104 8.78 12.49 -0.03
C LEU A 104 8.86 13.57 -1.12
N THR A 105 10.06 13.95 -1.53
CA THR A 105 10.28 14.99 -2.56
C THR A 105 9.67 14.60 -3.91
N GLN A 106 9.81 13.33 -4.32
CA GLN A 106 9.23 12.84 -5.57
C GLN A 106 7.69 12.79 -5.55
N ASN A 107 7.08 12.65 -4.37
CA ASN A 107 5.62 12.62 -4.23
C ASN A 107 5.03 14.03 -4.08
N LEU A 108 5.70 14.95 -3.39
CA LEU A 108 5.30 16.36 -3.30
C LEU A 108 5.31 17.06 -4.67
N SER A 109 6.24 16.68 -5.56
CA SER A 109 6.26 17.18 -6.94
C SER A 109 5.05 16.74 -7.78
N LYS A 110 4.34 15.66 -7.40
CA LYS A 110 3.20 15.13 -8.16
C LYS A 110 1.87 15.72 -7.72
N ASP A 111 1.75 16.10 -6.45
CA ASP A 111 0.51 16.68 -5.89
C ASP A 111 0.28 18.14 -6.33
N ALA A 112 1.31 18.84 -6.81
CA ALA A 112 1.19 20.18 -7.37
C ALA A 112 0.47 20.26 -8.74
N THR A 113 0.03 19.12 -9.32
CA THR A 113 -0.67 19.08 -10.63
C THR A 113 -2.06 18.41 -10.56
N ILE A 114 -2.72 18.40 -9.41
CA ILE A 114 -4.15 18.06 -9.34
C ILE A 114 -4.93 19.34 -9.06
N SER A 115 -5.16 20.14 -10.11
CA SER A 115 -6.22 21.15 -10.07
C SER A 115 -7.55 20.40 -10.05
N TYR A 116 -8.29 20.50 -8.95
CA TYR A 116 -9.68 20.10 -8.89
C TYR A 116 -10.47 20.95 -9.90
N ALA A 117 -10.70 20.40 -11.09
CA ALA A 117 -11.71 20.92 -12.00
C ALA A 117 -13.07 20.40 -11.53
N ASP A 118 -13.72 21.17 -10.66
CA ASP A 118 -15.17 21.14 -10.55
C ASP A 118 -15.74 21.65 -11.88
N ASP A 119 -16.20 20.75 -12.75
CA ASP A 119 -17.50 20.86 -13.41
C ASP A 119 -17.87 19.55 -14.13
N ALA A 120 -19.11 19.14 -13.97
CA ALA A 120 -19.66 17.91 -14.49
C ALA A 120 -19.76 17.94 -16.02
N SER A 121 -19.03 17.06 -16.74
CA SER A 121 -19.35 16.68 -18.12
C SER A 121 -18.58 15.43 -18.59
N GLN A 122 -19.29 14.29 -18.58
CA GLN A 122 -19.28 13.22 -19.58
C GLN A 122 -17.93 12.69 -20.11
N CYS A 123 -17.62 11.45 -19.72
CA CYS A 123 -16.75 10.55 -20.47
C CYS A 123 -17.35 10.31 -21.88
N SER A 124 -16.87 11.05 -22.88
CA SER A 124 -17.08 10.71 -24.29
C SER A 124 -15.84 9.98 -24.79
N ILE A 125 -15.99 8.67 -24.97
CA ILE A 125 -15.01 7.81 -25.62
C ILE A 125 -14.88 8.29 -27.07
N MET A 126 -13.78 8.98 -27.39
CA MET A 126 -13.43 9.34 -28.75
C MET A 126 -13.10 8.07 -29.55
N LYS A 127 -14.00 7.66 -30.45
CA LYS A 127 -13.66 6.73 -31.53
C LYS A 127 -12.96 7.53 -32.63
N ASN A 128 -11.71 7.22 -32.93
CA ASN A 128 -11.03 7.73 -34.12
C ASN A 128 -10.56 6.54 -34.97
N GLY A 129 -10.94 6.50 -36.24
CA GLY A 129 -10.69 5.32 -37.07
C GLY A 129 -11.40 5.26 -38.43
N ASN A 130 -11.42 6.35 -39.18
CA ASN A 130 -11.35 6.41 -40.66
C ASN A 130 -11.96 5.27 -41.51
N ASP A 131 -13.12 5.54 -42.11
CA ASP A 131 -13.50 5.02 -43.42
C ASP A 131 -14.13 6.13 -44.28
N LYS A 132 -13.62 6.26 -45.51
CA LYS A 132 -14.02 7.27 -46.51
C LYS A 132 -15.00 6.64 -47.51
N ARG A 133 -15.74 7.53 -48.20
CA ARG A 133 -16.64 7.32 -49.38
C ARG A 133 -18.07 6.96 -48.98
N LEU A 134 -19.14 7.50 -49.56
CA LEU A 134 -19.34 8.28 -50.79
C LEU A 134 -20.78 8.84 -50.75
N GLY A 135 -21.05 9.99 -51.38
CA GLY A 135 -22.37 10.30 -51.94
C GLY A 135 -23.06 11.57 -51.41
N VAL A 136 -22.95 12.64 -52.20
CA VAL A 136 -23.70 13.90 -52.10
C VAL A 136 -24.89 13.83 -53.08
N MET A 137 -26.12 14.09 -52.62
CA MET A 137 -27.30 14.58 -53.39
C MET A 137 -28.26 15.18 -52.34
N ASP A 138 -28.32 16.49 -52.13
CA ASP A 138 -29.04 17.55 -52.87
C ASP A 138 -30.57 17.60 -52.61
N ASP A 139 -31.07 18.83 -52.59
CA ASP A 139 -32.26 19.38 -51.94
C ASP A 139 -33.63 18.86 -52.40
N GLY A 140 -34.65 18.96 -51.52
CA GLY A 140 -36.05 18.87 -51.99
C GLY A 140 -37.14 18.70 -50.94
N VAL A 141 -37.58 19.81 -50.35
CA VAL A 141 -38.87 19.95 -49.65
C VAL A 141 -40.03 19.79 -50.65
N VAL A 142 -40.94 18.83 -50.47
CA VAL A 142 -42.33 18.94 -50.96
C VAL A 142 -43.34 18.25 -50.03
N ASN A 143 -44.29 19.07 -49.57
CA ASN A 143 -45.53 18.77 -48.88
C ASN A 143 -46.63 18.31 -49.86
N LYS A 144 -47.45 17.29 -49.54
CA LYS A 144 -48.89 17.30 -49.90
C LYS A 144 -49.73 16.18 -49.26
N ARG A 145 -50.95 16.58 -48.93
CA ARG A 145 -52.04 15.83 -48.27
C ARG A 145 -52.90 15.06 -49.29
N ARG A 146 -53.65 14.08 -48.77
CA ARG A 146 -54.95 13.51 -49.23
C ARG A 146 -54.98 12.73 -50.54
N HIS A 147 -55.43 11.48 -50.47
CA HIS A 147 -56.84 11.13 -50.69
C HIS A 147 -57.23 9.93 -49.81
#